data_AF-A0A813A0L1-F1
#
_entry.id   AF-A0A813A0L1-F1
#
_cell.length_a   1.000
_cell.length_b   1.000
_cell.length_c   1.000
_cell.angle_alpha   90.00
_cell.angle_beta   90.00
_cell.angle_gamma   90.00
#
_symmetry.space_group_name_H-M   'P 1'
#
loop_
_entity.id
_entity.type
_entity.pdbx_description
1 polymer ?
#
loop_
_entity_poly.entity_id
_entity_poly.type
_entity_poly.pdbx_seq_one_letter_code
_entity_poly.pdbx_strand_id
1 'polypeptide(L)'
;MKSIKEALVAHLGKPELLRSCRLVQPVGENGAFSSFKDNEKLNGRRALLVLGIPSLRPAGEEPAEDVPAEKSLQASVEPRSKPEVKVAVPEPPKLSMSQALALQRDLLQGFSDPEFQQKRKDQRSKIVQSEPRKFSAERQKLFLTVQTLA
;
A
#
# COMPACT_ATOMS: atom_id res chain seq x y z
N MET A 1 -3.48 -22.35 23.64
CA MET A 1 -3.43 -21.17 22.73
C MET A 1 -4.49 -21.41 21.68
N LYS A 2 -5.47 -20.52 21.49
CA LYS A 2 -6.49 -20.72 20.44
C LYS A 2 -5.83 -20.51 19.08
N SER A 3 -6.03 -21.44 18.14
CA SER A 3 -5.54 -21.23 16.77
C SER A 3 -6.28 -20.04 16.17
N ILE A 4 -5.55 -19.15 15.49
CA ILE A 4 -6.14 -17.94 14.89
C ILE A 4 -7.17 -18.32 13.83
N LYS A 5 -6.91 -19.38 13.07
CA LYS A 5 -7.84 -19.88 12.06
C LYS A 5 -9.14 -20.35 12.71
N GLU A 6 -9.06 -21.07 13.83
CA GLU A 6 -10.25 -21.48 14.60
C GLU A 6 -11.02 -20.28 15.14
N ALA A 7 -10.32 -19.26 15.64
CA ALA A 7 -10.95 -18.02 16.10
C ALA A 7 -11.63 -17.26 14.95
N LEU A 8 -11.01 -17.24 13.77
CA LEU A 8 -11.56 -16.64 12.55
C LEU A 8 -12.83 -17.37 12.10
N VAL A 9 -12.82 -18.71 12.14
CA VAL A 9 -13.98 -19.55 11.81
C VAL A 9 -15.11 -19.32 12.80
N ALA A 10 -14.82 -19.27 14.10
CA ALA A 10 -15.80 -18.99 15.13
C ALA A 10 -16.42 -17.59 14.98
N HIS A 11 -15.65 -16.61 14.53
CA HIS A 11 -16.13 -15.24 14.35
C HIS A 11 -16.90 -15.03 13.04
N LEU A 12 -16.44 -15.62 11.94
CA LEU A 12 -17.03 -15.44 10.62
C LEU A 12 -18.08 -16.50 10.28
N GLY A 13 -18.19 -17.58 11.06
CA GLY A 13 -19.13 -18.68 10.79
C GLY A 13 -18.81 -19.49 9.53
N LYS A 14 -17.60 -19.39 8.99
CA LYS A 14 -17.19 -20.05 7.73
C LYS A 14 -16.16 -21.15 8.01
N PRO A 15 -16.56 -22.44 8.01
CA PRO A 15 -15.64 -23.54 8.29
C PRO A 15 -14.61 -23.78 7.18
N GLU A 16 -14.91 -23.33 5.96
CA GLU A 16 -14.01 -23.45 4.79
C GLU A 16 -12.66 -22.76 4.99
N LEU A 17 -12.63 -21.74 5.86
CA LEU A 17 -11.45 -20.94 6.18
C LEU A 17 -10.29 -21.81 6.70
N LEU A 18 -10.56 -22.90 7.41
CA LEU A 18 -9.50 -23.78 7.92
C LEU A 18 -8.64 -24.36 6.80
N ARG A 19 -9.24 -24.66 5.66
CA ARG A 19 -8.58 -25.33 4.52
C ARG A 19 -8.04 -24.35 3.50
N SER A 20 -8.79 -23.30 3.18
CA SER A 20 -8.45 -22.37 2.09
C SER A 20 -7.54 -21.22 2.52
N CYS A 21 -7.57 -20.82 3.81
CA CYS A 21 -6.89 -19.62 4.23
C CYS A 21 -5.41 -19.83 4.58
N ARG A 22 -4.58 -18.88 4.16
CA ARG A 22 -3.19 -18.74 4.62
C ARG A 22 -3.01 -17.41 5.32
N LEU A 23 -2.36 -17.47 6.48
CA LEU A 23 -1.93 -16.28 7.20
C LEU A 23 -0.61 -15.80 6.59
N VAL A 24 -0.55 -14.54 6.20
CA VAL A 24 0.61 -13.97 5.52
C VAL A 24 1.02 -12.62 6.12
N GLN A 25 2.27 -12.25 5.88
CA GLN A 25 2.86 -10.96 6.22
C GLN A 25 3.49 -10.33 4.99
N PRO A 26 3.32 -9.02 4.76
CA PRO A 26 4.05 -8.30 3.72
C PRO A 26 5.52 -8.25 4.08
N VAL A 27 6.37 -8.67 3.15
CA VAL A 27 7.83 -8.63 3.25
C VAL A 27 8.34 -7.58 2.26
N GLY A 28 8.69 -6.41 2.79
CA GLY A 28 9.17 -5.28 2.01
C GLY A 28 8.06 -4.56 1.24
N GLU A 29 8.48 -3.62 0.38
CA GLU A 29 7.57 -2.73 -0.37
C GLU A 29 7.08 -3.32 -1.70
N ASN A 30 7.64 -4.46 -2.12
CA ASN A 30 7.38 -5.06 -3.44
C ASN A 30 6.10 -5.93 -3.49
N GLY A 31 5.24 -5.85 -2.48
CA GLY A 31 4.03 -6.70 -2.39
C GLY A 31 4.32 -8.19 -2.22
N ALA A 32 5.54 -8.57 -1.82
CA ALA A 32 5.87 -9.95 -1.50
C ALA A 32 5.25 -10.33 -0.14
N PHE A 33 4.84 -11.59 0.00
CA PHE A 33 4.25 -12.09 1.23
C PHE A 33 5.02 -13.30 1.76
N SER A 34 5.25 -13.35 3.07
CA SER A 34 5.71 -14.54 3.79
C SER A 34 4.54 -15.20 4.48
N SER A 35 4.37 -16.50 4.28
CA SER A 35 3.30 -17.28 4.88
C SER A 35 3.71 -17.85 6.25
N PHE A 36 2.82 -17.76 7.22
CA PHE A 36 2.99 -18.39 8.53
C PHE A 36 2.54 -19.84 8.52
N LYS A 37 3.19 -20.66 9.37
CA LYS A 37 2.71 -22.01 9.67
C LYS A 37 1.62 -21.96 10.75
N ASP A 38 0.73 -22.93 10.74
CA ASP A 38 -0.42 -22.96 11.66
C ASP A 38 -0.01 -23.09 13.14
N ASN A 39 1.16 -23.64 13.42
CA ASN A 39 1.70 -23.83 14.77
C ASN A 39 2.74 -22.77 15.16
N GLU A 40 2.92 -21.72 14.36
CA GLU A 40 3.92 -20.69 14.61
C GLU A 40 3.43 -19.68 15.67
N LYS A 41 4.31 -19.30 16.59
CA LYS A 41 4.00 -18.27 17.58
C LYS A 41 3.95 -16.90 16.92
N LEU A 42 2.92 -16.11 17.25
CA LEU A 42 2.77 -14.75 16.73
C LEU A 42 3.74 -13.73 17.33
N ASN A 43 4.48 -14.06 18.40
CA ASN A 43 5.48 -13.19 19.03
C ASN A 43 5.02 -11.73 19.24
N GLY A 44 3.78 -11.51 19.68
CA GLY A 44 3.24 -10.17 19.97
C GLY A 44 2.68 -9.39 18.77
N ARG A 45 2.55 -10.02 17.60
CA ARG A 45 1.96 -9.39 16.40
C ARG A 45 0.48 -9.10 16.60
N ARG A 46 0.06 -7.88 16.27
CA ARG A 46 -1.33 -7.38 16.40
C ARG A 46 -2.10 -7.34 15.08
N ALA A 47 -1.44 -7.50 13.95
CA ALA A 47 -2.04 -7.46 12.62
C ALA A 47 -1.49 -8.59 11.75
N LEU A 48 -2.39 -9.28 11.04
CA LEU A 48 -2.09 -10.34 10.09
C LEU A 48 -2.97 -10.16 8.86
N LEU A 49 -2.46 -10.58 7.71
CA LEU A 49 -3.23 -10.63 6.48
C LEU A 49 -3.65 -12.07 6.21
N VAL A 50 -4.81 -12.24 5.61
CA VAL A 50 -5.35 -13.54 5.24
C VAL A 50 -5.50 -13.59 3.73
N LEU A 51 -4.96 -14.64 3.11
CA LEU A 51 -4.95 -14.84 1.67
C LEU A 51 -5.74 -16.11 1.32
N GLY A 52 -6.37 -16.13 0.14
CA GLY A 52 -7.14 -17.28 -0.34
C GLY A 52 -8.63 -17.28 0.02
N ILE A 53 -9.18 -16.12 0.42
CA ILE A 53 -10.61 -15.97 0.73
C ILE A 53 -11.15 -14.77 -0.06
N PRO A 54 -12.33 -14.89 -0.72
CA PRO A 54 -12.91 -13.78 -1.46
C PRO A 54 -13.44 -12.65 -0.55
N SER A 55 -13.90 -12.99 0.65
CA SER A 55 -14.50 -12.02 1.57
C SER A 55 -14.39 -12.45 3.03
N LEU A 56 -13.98 -11.51 3.89
CA LEU A 56 -13.97 -11.64 5.35
C LEU A 56 -15.31 -11.23 5.99
N ARG A 57 -16.40 -11.12 5.22
CA ARG A 57 -17.74 -10.89 5.76
C ARG A 57 -18.24 -12.13 6.53
N PRO A 58 -18.99 -11.96 7.64
CA PRO A 58 -19.58 -13.08 8.36
C PRO A 58 -20.59 -13.82 7.47
N ALA A 59 -20.74 -15.13 7.69
CA ALA A 59 -21.78 -15.94 7.05
C ALA A 59 -23.15 -15.52 7.61
N GLY A 60 -23.95 -14.83 6.80
CA GLY A 60 -25.26 -14.30 7.20
C GLY A 60 -25.60 -12.93 6.63
N GLU A 61 -24.63 -12.19 6.05
CA GLU A 61 -24.93 -11.06 5.17
C GLU A 61 -25.23 -11.60 3.77
N GLU A 62 -26.52 -11.76 3.45
CA GLU A 62 -27.03 -11.98 2.10
C GLU A 62 -26.48 -10.90 1.13
N PRO A 63 -26.24 -11.24 -0.15
CA PRO A 63 -25.75 -10.30 -1.13
C PRO A 63 -26.88 -9.30 -1.46
N ALA A 64 -26.63 -8.01 -1.25
CA ALA A 64 -27.44 -7.00 -1.90
C ALA A 64 -27.27 -7.18 -3.42
N GLU A 65 -28.35 -7.60 -4.09
CA GLU A 65 -28.42 -7.74 -5.54
C GLU A 65 -28.03 -6.44 -6.27
N ASP A 66 -27.50 -6.65 -7.47
CA ASP A 66 -26.95 -5.67 -8.40
C ASP A 66 -27.79 -4.39 -8.57
N VAL A 67 -27.13 -3.24 -8.41
CA VAL A 67 -27.57 -1.97 -9.01
C VAL A 67 -26.50 -1.56 -10.03
N PRO A 68 -26.88 -1.11 -11.25
CA PRO A 68 -25.97 -1.02 -12.39
C PRO A 68 -24.87 0.03 -12.19
N ALA A 69 -23.80 -0.17 -12.95
CA ALA A 69 -22.66 0.71 -13.09
C ALA A 69 -23.03 2.20 -13.23
N GLU A 70 -22.12 3.05 -12.72
CA GLU A 70 -22.07 4.51 -12.81
C GLU A 70 -22.73 5.30 -11.66
N LYS A 71 -22.00 5.45 -10.55
CA LYS A 71 -21.47 6.77 -10.12
C LYS A 71 -20.72 6.71 -8.78
N SER A 72 -19.55 7.33 -8.83
CA SER A 72 -18.92 8.10 -7.75
C SER A 72 -18.55 7.38 -6.46
N LEU A 73 -17.23 7.14 -6.37
CA LEU A 73 -16.45 6.95 -5.15
C LEU A 73 -16.86 7.96 -4.05
N GLN A 74 -17.54 7.47 -3.01
CA GLN A 74 -17.49 8.07 -1.67
C GLN A 74 -17.36 6.94 -0.66
N ALA A 75 -16.12 6.65 -0.29
CA ALA A 75 -15.79 5.79 0.84
C ALA A 75 -16.17 6.55 2.13
N SER A 76 -17.33 6.20 2.70
CA SER A 76 -17.65 6.56 4.08
C SER A 76 -16.79 5.68 5.00
N VAL A 77 -15.70 6.25 5.50
CA VAL A 77 -14.86 5.63 6.53
C VAL A 77 -15.38 6.08 7.88
N GLU A 78 -16.08 5.20 8.58
CA GLU A 78 -16.31 5.35 10.02
C GLU A 78 -14.97 5.20 10.77
N PRO A 79 -14.61 6.13 11.66
CA PRO A 79 -13.30 6.17 12.30
C PRO A 79 -13.26 5.22 13.51
N ARG A 80 -12.53 4.10 13.39
CA ARG A 80 -12.12 3.34 14.57
C ARG A 80 -10.95 4.05 15.27
N SER A 81 -11.26 4.56 16.45
CA SER A 81 -10.39 5.15 17.46
C SER A 81 -9.03 4.43 17.61
N LYS A 82 -8.00 5.04 17.02
CA LYS A 82 -6.58 4.77 17.27
C LYS A 82 -6.16 5.67 18.46
N PRO A 83 -5.28 5.21 19.38
CA PRO A 83 -4.88 6.00 20.55
C PRO A 83 -4.36 7.38 20.12
N GLU A 84 -4.89 8.43 20.75
CA GLU A 84 -4.54 9.83 20.55
C GLU A 84 -3.06 10.08 20.86
N VAL A 85 -2.19 9.79 19.91
CA VAL A 85 -0.97 10.58 19.77
C VAL A 85 -1.40 11.83 19.03
N LYS A 86 -1.38 12.98 19.72
CA LYS A 86 -1.53 14.31 19.13
C LYS A 86 -0.38 14.57 18.15
N VAL A 87 -0.37 13.89 17.02
CA VAL A 87 0.45 14.27 15.87
C VAL A 87 -0.40 15.28 15.14
N ALA A 88 -0.02 16.55 15.24
CA ALA A 88 -0.58 17.61 14.42
C ALA A 88 -0.59 17.11 12.97
N VAL A 89 -1.79 16.90 12.41
CA VAL A 89 -1.96 16.63 10.99
C VAL A 89 -1.44 17.86 10.28
N PRO A 90 -0.31 17.80 9.53
CA PRO A 90 0.12 18.96 8.77
C PRO A 90 -0.99 19.25 7.77
N GLU A 91 -1.60 20.43 7.86
CA GLU A 91 -2.52 20.89 6.83
C GLU A 91 -1.80 20.79 5.48
N PRO A 92 -2.47 20.29 4.41
CA PRO A 92 -1.84 20.28 3.10
C PRO A 92 -1.38 21.70 2.76
N PRO A 93 -0.17 21.86 2.18
CA PRO A 93 0.34 23.18 1.85
C PRO A 93 -0.67 23.88 0.93
N LYS A 94 -1.24 24.98 1.42
CA LYS A 94 -2.17 25.82 0.67
C LYS A 94 -1.36 26.60 -0.37
N LEU A 95 -1.11 25.97 -1.51
CA LEU A 95 -0.46 26.61 -2.66
C LEU A 95 -1.44 27.51 -3.37
N SER A 96 -1.04 28.75 -3.67
CA SER A 96 -1.80 29.62 -4.57
C SER A 96 -1.74 29.07 -6.00
N MET A 97 -2.70 29.46 -6.85
CA MET A 97 -2.70 29.07 -8.26
C MET A 97 -1.39 29.47 -8.98
N SER A 98 -0.87 30.66 -8.69
CA SER A 98 0.40 31.12 -9.28
C SER A 98 1.59 30.30 -8.81
N GLN A 99 1.62 29.90 -7.54
CA GLN A 99 2.67 29.03 -6.98
C GLN A 99 2.61 27.63 -7.59
N ALA A 100 1.40 27.06 -7.75
CA ALA A 100 1.22 25.76 -8.37
C ALA A 100 1.72 25.75 -9.82
N LEU A 101 1.42 26.81 -10.59
CA LEU A 101 1.90 26.94 -11.97
C LEU A 101 3.41 27.15 -12.07
N ALA A 102 4.01 27.90 -11.14
CA ALA A 102 5.46 28.06 -11.08
C ALA A 102 6.15 26.72 -10.83
N LEU A 103 5.71 26.00 -9.77
CA LEU A 103 6.24 24.69 -9.42
C LEU A 103 6.07 23.67 -10.56
N GLN A 104 4.93 23.70 -11.27
CA GLN A 104 4.72 22.83 -12.43
C GLN A 104 5.73 23.10 -13.55
N ARG A 105 6.04 24.37 -13.84
CA ARG A 105 7.03 24.74 -14.87
C ARG A 105 8.44 24.30 -14.47
N ASP A 106 8.82 24.53 -13.22
CA ASP A 106 10.14 24.17 -12.71
C ASP A 106 10.35 22.65 -12.74
N LEU A 107 9.34 21.88 -12.29
CA LEU A 107 9.38 20.42 -12.39
C LEU A 107 9.47 19.97 -13.85
N LEU A 108 8.65 20.54 -14.74
CA LEU A 108 8.68 20.19 -16.16
C LEU A 108 10.06 20.46 -16.76
N GLN A 109 10.69 21.58 -16.43
CA GLN A 109 12.03 21.92 -16.90
C GLN A 109 13.08 20.96 -16.37
N GLY A 110 13.13 20.73 -15.05
CA GLY A 110 14.11 19.83 -14.44
C GLY A 110 13.95 18.37 -14.89
N PHE A 111 12.73 17.89 -15.12
CA PHE A 111 12.50 16.58 -15.71
C PHE A 111 12.77 16.54 -17.22
N SER A 112 12.79 17.67 -17.92
CA SER A 112 13.11 17.74 -19.36
C SER A 112 14.61 17.88 -19.63
N ASP A 113 15.43 18.07 -18.59
CA ASP A 113 16.89 18.15 -18.70
C ASP A 113 17.47 16.89 -19.42
N PRO A 114 18.23 17.07 -20.51
CA PRO A 114 18.88 15.97 -21.22
C PRO A 114 19.75 15.08 -20.34
N GLU A 115 20.50 15.66 -19.39
CA GLU A 115 21.37 14.88 -18.50
C GLU A 115 20.56 13.98 -17.58
N PHE A 116 19.48 14.52 -17.02
CA PHE A 116 18.54 13.78 -16.19
C PHE A 116 17.91 12.63 -16.97
N GLN A 117 17.44 12.90 -18.19
CA GLN A 117 16.82 11.89 -19.05
C GLN A 117 17.79 10.77 -19.42
N GLN A 118 19.05 11.12 -19.69
CA GLN A 118 20.10 10.15 -19.99
C GLN A 118 20.40 9.27 -18.78
N LYS A 119 20.61 9.86 -17.59
CA LYS A 119 20.82 9.12 -16.33
C LYS A 119 19.65 8.18 -16.03
N ARG A 120 18.41 8.63 -16.24
CA ARG A 120 17.21 7.82 -16.05
C ARG A 120 17.15 6.62 -17.00
N LYS A 121 17.52 6.80 -18.28
CA LYS A 121 17.60 5.71 -19.26
C LYS A 121 18.68 4.70 -18.89
N ASP A 122 19.85 5.19 -18.50
CA ASP A 122 20.98 4.35 -18.08
C ASP A 122 20.67 3.53 -16.82
N GLN A 123 20.05 4.14 -15.80
CA GLN A 123 19.62 3.41 -14.61
C GLN A 123 18.58 2.34 -14.95
N ARG A 124 17.66 2.65 -15.87
CA ARG A 124 16.64 1.69 -16.31
C ARG A 124 17.24 0.51 -17.08
N SER A 125 18.25 0.73 -17.92
CA SER A 125 18.89 -0.36 -18.67
C SER A 125 19.86 -1.18 -17.82
N LYS A 126 20.68 -0.53 -16.99
CA LYS A 126 21.75 -1.18 -16.22
C LYS A 126 21.25 -1.82 -14.91
N ILE A 127 20.42 -1.12 -14.14
CA ILE A 127 20.11 -1.51 -12.74
C ILE A 127 18.87 -2.40 -12.67
N VAL A 128 17.89 -2.23 -13.56
CA VAL A 128 16.72 -3.13 -13.59
C VAL A 128 17.14 -4.56 -13.93
N GLN A 129 18.16 -4.74 -14.78
CA GLN A 129 18.67 -6.05 -15.15
C GLN A 129 19.57 -6.67 -14.09
N SER A 130 20.42 -5.87 -13.42
CA SER A 130 21.39 -6.38 -12.45
C SER A 130 20.84 -6.47 -11.02
N GLU A 131 20.18 -5.42 -10.54
CA GLU A 131 19.85 -5.23 -9.13
C GLU A 131 18.50 -4.51 -8.93
N PRO A 132 17.36 -5.21 -9.12
CA PRO A 132 16.04 -4.60 -9.07
C PRO A 132 15.71 -3.96 -7.71
N ARG A 133 16.35 -4.41 -6.62
CA ARG A 133 16.18 -3.82 -5.28
C ARG A 133 16.85 -2.45 -5.14
N LYS A 134 17.97 -2.21 -5.82
CA LYS A 134 18.67 -0.92 -5.76
C LYS A 134 18.10 0.12 -6.73
N PHE A 135 17.42 -0.34 -7.79
CA PHE A 135 16.77 0.53 -8.77
C PHE A 135 15.79 1.53 -8.12
N SER A 136 14.97 1.10 -7.16
CA SER A 136 14.01 1.99 -6.50
C SER A 136 14.71 3.14 -5.76
N ALA A 137 15.73 2.82 -4.96
CA ALA A 137 16.50 3.80 -4.20
C ALA A 137 17.26 4.78 -5.10
N GLU A 138 17.90 4.26 -6.16
CA GLU A 138 18.62 5.09 -7.12
C GLU A 138 17.72 6.01 -7.95
N ARG A 139 16.55 5.50 -8.36
CA ARG A 139 15.53 6.31 -9.03
C ARG A 139 15.03 7.43 -8.11
N GLN A 140 14.73 7.12 -6.85
CA GLN A 140 14.31 8.12 -5.87
C GLN A 140 15.39 9.18 -5.69
N LYS A 141 16.66 8.77 -5.54
CA LYS A 141 17.80 9.69 -5.44
C LYS A 141 17.91 10.61 -6.65
N LEU A 142 17.77 10.07 -7.86
CA LEU A 142 17.78 10.85 -9.09
C LEU A 142 16.59 11.83 -9.15
N PHE A 143 15.40 11.43 -8.70
CA PHE A 143 14.23 12.31 -8.72
C PHE A 143 14.33 13.46 -7.72
N LEU A 144 14.97 13.24 -6.57
CA LEU A 144 15.18 14.29 -5.57
C LEU A 144 16.11 15.41 -6.08
N THR A 145 16.99 15.16 -7.06
CA THR A 145 17.86 16.22 -7.61
C THR A 145 17.07 17.28 -8.37
N VAL A 146 15.90 16.93 -8.90
CA VAL A 146 15.00 17.90 -9.57
C VAL A 146 14.32 18.79 -8.54
N GLN A 147 14.09 18.30 -7.32
CA GLN A 147 13.42 19.06 -6.26
C GLN A 147 14.38 19.99 -5.49
N THR A 148 15.69 19.75 -5.53
CA THR A 148 16.69 20.59 -4.85
C THR A 148 17.11 21.83 -5.63
N LEU A 149 16.70 21.95 -6.90
CA LEU A 149 17.00 23.10 -7.76
C LEU A 149 15.91 24.18 -7.73
N ALA A 150 14.87 24.01 -6.89
CA ALA A 150 13.78 24.94 -6.68
C ALA A 150 13.95 25.75 -5.38
#